data_AF-A0A956UVC8-F1
#
_entry.id   AF-A0A956UVC8-F1
#
_cell.length_a   1.000
_cell.length_b   1.000
_cell.length_c   1.000
_cell.angle_alpha   90.00
_cell.angle_beta   90.00
_cell.angle_gamma   90.00
#
_symmetry.space_group_name_H-M   'P 1'
#
loop_
_entity.id
_entity.type
_entity.pdbx_description
1 polymer ?
#
loop_
_entity_poly.entity_id
_entity_poly.type
_entity_poly.pdbx_seq_one_letter_code
_entity_poly.pdbx_strand_id
1 'polypeptide(L)'
;MTEEGTIARVLESSLVVIGAVVEQAPDPSSAPGGHIDLRPEAFLKGNVTAGLIRFRTAETDACADPAKFLTDGDRVLVIARRGSTTDWPGPSNVFLLKEGTATSFLRGDAGFMSESGLIELIRHETNQFAVPAQSAAEGEGIDWVWTVLPVGGATLAILAVSLYLMRIWHRIDPS
;
A
#
# COMPACT_ATOMS: atom_id res chain seq x y z
N MET A 1 25.42 4.64 -10.10
CA MET A 1 24.88 3.82 -9.00
C MET A 1 24.91 2.41 -9.54
N THR A 2 25.62 1.49 -8.89
CA THR A 2 25.69 0.10 -9.36
C THR A 2 24.45 -0.66 -8.87
N GLU A 3 23.95 -1.58 -9.68
CA GLU A 3 22.83 -2.46 -9.33
C GLU A 3 23.09 -3.18 -8.01
N GLU A 4 24.33 -3.64 -7.78
CA GLU A 4 24.78 -4.26 -6.53
C GLU A 4 24.52 -3.41 -5.28
N GLY A 5 24.73 -2.09 -5.36
CA GLY A 5 24.50 -1.20 -4.23
C GLY A 5 23.02 -1.06 -3.88
N THR A 6 22.14 -1.12 -4.88
CA THR A 6 20.69 -1.10 -4.68
C THR A 6 20.19 -2.41 -4.07
N ILE A 7 20.71 -3.54 -4.54
CA ILE A 7 20.37 -4.87 -4.01
C ILE A 7 20.71 -4.97 -2.52
N ALA A 8 21.92 -4.57 -2.13
CA ALA A 8 22.34 -4.62 -0.72
C ALA A 8 21.38 -3.83 0.19
N ARG A 9 20.94 -2.65 -0.26
CA ARG A 9 19.98 -1.81 0.48
C ARG A 9 18.59 -2.44 0.57
N VAL A 10 18.11 -3.05 -0.51
CA VAL A 10 16.85 -3.79 -0.52
C VAL A 10 16.90 -4.96 0.46
N LEU A 11 18.00 -5.71 0.51
CA LEU A 11 18.17 -6.83 1.44
C LEU A 11 18.22 -6.37 2.90
N GLU A 12 18.91 -5.28 3.21
CA GLU A 12 19.01 -4.71 4.56
C GLU A 12 17.78 -3.90 5.02
N SER A 13 16.91 -3.52 4.09
CA SER A 13 15.67 -2.80 4.40
C SER A 13 14.64 -3.74 5.03
N SER A 14 13.72 -3.20 5.83
CA SER A 14 12.55 -3.94 6.33
C SER A 14 11.25 -3.50 5.65
N LEU A 15 11.30 -2.46 4.83
CA LEU A 15 10.18 -1.91 4.08
C LEU A 15 10.65 -1.46 2.69
N VAL A 16 9.99 -1.94 1.65
CA VAL A 16 10.09 -1.41 0.30
C VAL A 16 8.68 -1.15 -0.20
N VAL A 17 8.36 0.11 -0.47
CA VAL A 17 7.00 0.56 -0.76
C VAL A 17 6.99 1.52 -1.94
N ILE A 18 6.00 1.36 -2.80
CA ILE A 18 5.63 2.33 -3.83
C ILE A 18 4.40 3.08 -3.33
N GLY A 19 4.41 4.39 -3.41
CA GLY A 19 3.28 5.21 -2.99
C GLY A 19 3.31 6.62 -3.56
N ALA A 20 2.19 7.33 -3.40
CA ALA A 20 2.07 8.74 -3.73
C ALA A 20 2.33 9.61 -2.50
N VAL A 21 3.11 10.67 -2.69
CA VAL A 21 3.31 11.70 -1.66
C VAL A 21 2.00 12.43 -1.43
N VAL A 22 1.65 12.64 -0.17
CA VAL A 22 0.49 13.44 0.22
C VAL A 22 1.02 14.70 0.92
N GLU A 23 0.66 15.87 0.38
CA GLU A 23 1.05 17.16 0.93
C GLU A 23 0.69 17.26 2.41
N GLN A 24 1.60 17.81 3.20
CA GLN A 24 1.36 18.09 4.60
C GLN A 24 1.37 19.58 4.90
N ALA A 25 0.23 20.02 5.44
CA ALA A 25 0.20 21.20 6.29
C ALA A 25 1.21 21.02 7.45
N PRO A 26 1.93 22.07 7.86
CA PRO A 26 2.84 22.00 8.99
C PRO A 26 2.07 21.61 10.26
N ASP A 27 2.38 20.46 10.85
CA ASP A 27 1.82 20.03 12.13
C ASP A 27 2.54 20.79 13.26
N PRO A 28 1.86 21.69 13.98
CA PRO A 28 2.47 22.49 15.04
C PRO A 28 2.87 21.66 16.29
N SER A 29 2.55 20.37 16.33
CA SER A 29 2.83 19.49 17.48
C SER A 29 4.04 18.57 17.30
N SER A 30 4.68 18.58 16.12
CA SER A 30 5.88 17.78 15.85
C SER A 30 7.15 18.52 16.30
N ALA A 31 8.09 17.77 16.91
CA ALA A 31 9.45 18.23 17.26
C ALA A 31 10.13 18.94 16.07
N PRO A 32 11.14 19.82 16.27
CA PRO A 32 11.81 20.52 15.17
C PRO A 32 12.30 19.52 14.11
N GLY A 33 11.59 19.47 12.99
CA GLY A 33 11.64 18.41 12.00
C GLY A 33 10.30 18.27 11.28
N GLY A 34 10.33 18.28 9.95
CA GLY A 34 9.14 18.03 9.15
C GLY A 34 8.71 16.55 9.20
N HIS A 35 7.62 16.27 8.51
CA HIS A 35 7.21 14.91 8.19
C HIS A 35 6.79 14.85 6.72
N ILE A 36 6.71 13.64 6.18
CA ILE A 36 6.15 13.37 4.87
C ILE A 36 5.27 12.14 4.98
N ASP A 37 4.00 12.27 4.60
CA ASP A 37 3.06 11.16 4.55
C ASP A 37 3.06 10.57 3.14
N LEU A 38 3.20 9.24 3.08
CA LEU A 38 3.12 8.47 1.86
C LEU A 38 1.83 7.65 1.87
N ARG A 39 1.02 7.78 0.82
CA ARG A 39 -0.09 6.87 0.56
C ARG A 39 0.44 5.64 -0.19
N PRO A 40 0.51 4.47 0.45
CA PRO A 40 1.05 3.29 -0.21
C PRO A 40 0.11 2.82 -1.32
N GLU A 41 0.69 2.45 -2.46
CA GLU A 41 0.02 1.80 -3.59
C GLU A 41 0.37 0.32 -3.63
N ALA A 42 1.63 -0.03 -3.40
CA ALA A 42 2.11 -1.40 -3.40
C ALA A 42 3.30 -1.59 -2.46
N PHE A 43 3.36 -2.74 -1.80
CA PHE A 43 4.47 -3.18 -0.98
C PHE A 43 5.27 -4.24 -1.73
N LEU A 44 6.57 -4.01 -1.89
CA LEU A 44 7.52 -4.97 -2.44
C LEU A 44 8.25 -5.75 -1.32
N LYS A 45 8.28 -5.19 -0.11
CA LYS A 45 8.83 -5.82 1.09
C LYS A 45 8.21 -5.22 2.35
N GLY A 46 7.99 -6.06 3.36
CA GLY A 46 7.50 -5.63 4.69
C GLY A 46 6.00 -5.77 4.86
N ASN A 47 5.50 -5.39 6.04
CA ASN A 47 4.08 -5.53 6.39
C ASN A 47 3.20 -4.55 5.62
N VAL A 48 2.18 -5.08 4.95
CA VAL A 48 1.15 -4.32 4.23
C VAL A 48 0.29 -3.56 5.23
N THR A 49 0.03 -2.28 4.95
CA THR A 49 -0.83 -1.42 5.76
C THR A 49 -1.75 -0.58 4.90
N ALA A 50 -3.00 -0.39 5.33
CA ALA A 50 -4.02 0.40 4.63
C ALA A 50 -3.96 1.92 4.90
N GLY A 51 -3.10 2.37 5.82
CA GLY A 51 -2.99 3.77 6.24
C GLY A 51 -1.80 4.50 5.63
N LEU A 52 -1.80 5.83 5.77
CA LEU A 52 -0.66 6.68 5.42
C LEU A 52 0.58 6.24 6.22
N ILE A 53 1.71 6.13 5.52
CA ILE A 53 3.01 5.87 6.15
C ILE A 53 3.65 7.22 6.41
N ARG A 54 3.74 7.57 7.69
CA ARG A 54 4.39 8.80 8.13
C ARG A 54 5.89 8.59 8.30
N PHE A 55 6.67 9.39 7.58
CA PHE A 55 8.11 9.46 7.75
C PHE A 55 8.51 10.77 8.41
N ARG A 56 9.46 10.70 9.35
CA ARG A 56 10.08 11.89 9.93
C ARG A 56 11.18 12.38 9.00
N THR A 57 11.14 13.65 8.61
CA THR A 57 12.23 14.26 7.85
C THR A 57 13.19 14.95 8.83
N ALA A 58 14.48 14.72 8.69
CA ALA A 58 15.47 15.47 9.46
C ALA A 58 15.54 16.91 8.93
N GLU A 59 15.77 17.87 9.82
CA GLU A 59 16.07 19.26 9.45
C GLU A 59 17.51 19.32 8.92
N THR A 60 17.74 18.79 7.70
CA THR A 60 19.05 18.77 7.06
C THR A 60 19.09 19.60 5.79
N ASP A 61 20.32 19.93 5.39
CA ASP A 61 20.66 20.81 4.27
C ASP A 61 19.85 20.50 3.01
N ALA A 62 19.33 21.55 2.37
CA ALA A 62 18.40 21.48 1.24
C ALA A 62 18.90 20.71 0.01
N CYS A 63 20.19 20.40 -0.07
CA CYS A 63 20.78 19.62 -1.17
C CYS A 63 20.81 18.10 -0.91
N ALA A 64 20.58 17.65 0.33
CA ALA A 64 20.70 16.24 0.72
C ALA A 64 19.35 15.57 1.02
N ASP A 65 18.27 16.34 1.13
CA ASP A 65 16.95 15.82 1.47
C ASP A 65 16.07 15.66 0.22
N PRO A 66 15.84 14.42 -0.26
CA PRO A 66 14.96 14.18 -1.39
C PRO A 66 13.51 14.59 -1.11
N ALA A 67 13.08 14.71 0.16
CA ALA A 67 11.73 15.14 0.50
C ALA A 67 11.40 16.55 -0.02
N LYS A 68 12.39 17.44 -0.14
CA LYS A 68 12.20 18.82 -0.62
C LYS A 68 11.96 18.94 -2.12
N PHE A 69 12.28 17.90 -2.89
CA PHE A 69 12.07 17.86 -4.34
C PHE A 69 10.76 17.18 -4.72
N LEU A 70 10.06 16.60 -3.75
CA LEU A 70 8.80 15.92 -3.95
C LEU A 70 7.63 16.89 -3.75
N THR A 71 6.64 16.75 -4.61
CA THR A 71 5.39 17.50 -4.62
C THR A 71 4.22 16.57 -4.33
N ASP A 72 3.07 17.15 -3.98
CA ASP A 72 1.84 16.39 -3.78
C ASP A 72 1.51 15.55 -5.02
N GLY A 73 1.19 14.28 -4.79
CA GLY A 73 0.89 13.32 -5.85
C GLY A 73 2.11 12.73 -6.56
N ASP A 74 3.34 13.13 -6.23
CA ASP A 74 4.53 12.48 -6.79
C ASP A 74 4.57 11.01 -6.36
N ARG A 75 4.75 10.13 -7.34
CA ARG A 75 4.83 8.69 -7.11
C ARG A 75 6.28 8.31 -6.86
N VAL A 76 6.55 7.65 -5.74
CA VAL A 76 7.91 7.31 -5.31
C VAL A 76 8.02 5.86 -4.88
N LEU A 77 9.20 5.28 -5.10
CA LEU A 77 9.64 4.04 -4.48
C LEU A 77 10.59 4.36 -3.33
N VAL A 78 10.29 3.84 -2.16
CA VAL A 78 11.02 4.11 -0.91
C VAL A 78 11.55 2.80 -0.34
N ILE A 79 12.86 2.76 -0.08
CA ILE A 79 13.58 1.67 0.57
C ILE A 79 13.93 2.15 1.99
N ALA A 80 13.27 1.61 3.01
CA ALA A 80 13.40 2.08 4.38
C ALA A 80 13.57 0.95 5.40
N ARG A 81 14.12 1.30 6.57
CA ARG A 81 14.04 0.46 7.77
C ARG A 81 12.88 0.96 8.63
N ARG A 82 11.85 0.12 8.78
CA ARG A 82 10.71 0.36 9.66
C ARG A 82 11.08 0.02 11.11
N GLY A 83 11.01 1.03 11.98
CA GLY A 83 11.17 0.95 13.43
C GLY A 83 9.94 1.47 14.17
N SER A 84 10.08 1.85 15.45
CA SER A 84 9.03 2.54 16.22
C SER A 84 8.71 3.93 15.67
N THR A 85 9.71 4.59 15.11
CA THR A 85 9.57 5.75 14.21
C THR A 85 10.24 5.40 12.89
N THR A 86 9.63 5.78 11.77
CA THR A 86 10.22 5.56 10.44
C THR A 86 10.81 6.89 9.98
N ASP A 87 12.12 6.96 9.86
CA ASP A 87 12.80 8.14 9.35
C ASP A 87 12.81 8.12 7.82
N TRP A 88 12.72 9.30 7.22
CA TRP A 88 12.81 9.45 5.77
C TRP A 88 14.20 9.01 5.29
N PRO A 89 14.28 8.08 4.33
CA PRO A 89 15.57 7.53 3.95
C PRO A 89 16.33 8.49 3.04
N GLY A 90 17.65 8.34 2.98
CA GLY A 90 18.52 9.19 2.16
C GLY A 90 18.26 9.09 0.64
N PRO A 91 18.85 9.97 -0.17
CA PRO A 91 18.59 10.09 -1.61
C PRO A 91 18.94 8.84 -2.43
N SER A 92 19.75 7.93 -1.90
CA SER A 92 20.09 6.64 -2.51
C SER A 92 19.00 5.56 -2.35
N ASN A 93 17.99 5.83 -1.53
CA ASN A 93 16.91 4.92 -1.14
C ASN A 93 15.54 5.40 -1.60
N VAL A 94 15.47 6.53 -2.30
CA VAL A 94 14.24 7.12 -2.81
C VAL A 94 14.37 7.27 -4.32
N PHE A 95 13.37 6.78 -5.03
CA PHE A 95 13.29 6.90 -6.49
C PHE A 95 11.98 7.57 -6.86
N LEU A 96 12.05 8.61 -7.70
CA LEU A 96 10.87 9.21 -8.32
C LEU A 96 10.42 8.33 -9.49
N LEU A 97 9.18 7.87 -9.47
CA LEU A 97 8.57 7.09 -10.53
C LEU A 97 7.73 8.01 -11.41
N LYS A 98 8.22 8.27 -12.62
CA LYS A 98 7.53 9.15 -13.58
C LYS A 98 7.63 8.56 -14.97
N GLU A 99 6.49 8.48 -15.67
CA GLU A 99 6.42 8.03 -17.07
C GLU A 99 7.10 6.67 -17.30
N GLY A 100 6.93 5.73 -16.35
CA GLY A 100 7.53 4.38 -16.42
C GLY A 100 9.05 4.34 -16.16
N THR A 101 9.63 5.43 -15.68
CA THR A 101 11.05 5.54 -15.35
C THR A 101 11.23 5.77 -13.85
N ALA A 102 12.21 5.10 -13.26
CA ALA A 102 12.67 5.34 -11.90
C ALA A 102 13.91 6.24 -11.92
N THR A 103 13.81 7.42 -11.32
CA THR A 103 14.89 8.42 -11.27
C THR A 103 15.42 8.56 -9.84
N SER A 104 16.73 8.42 -9.65
CA SER A 104 17.40 8.62 -8.35
C SER A 104 17.64 10.11 -8.06
N PHE A 105 17.62 10.49 -6.78
CA PHE A 105 17.95 11.85 -6.33
C PHE A 105 19.45 12.06 -6.05
N LEU A 106 20.31 11.09 -6.36
CA LEU A 106 21.77 11.23 -6.21
C LEU A 106 22.35 12.19 -7.27
N ARG A 107 22.95 13.29 -6.82
CA ARG A 107 23.61 14.28 -7.69
C ARG A 107 24.78 13.64 -8.44
N GLY A 108 24.72 13.66 -9.78
CA GLY A 108 25.74 13.08 -10.66
C GLY A 108 25.42 11.67 -11.15
N ASP A 109 24.30 11.10 -10.71
CA ASP A 109 23.86 9.75 -11.04
C ASP A 109 22.49 9.83 -11.70
N ALA A 110 22.47 10.24 -12.96
CA ALA A 110 21.29 10.15 -13.82
C ALA A 110 21.05 8.70 -14.23
N GLY A 111 21.10 7.77 -13.27
CA GLY A 111 20.80 6.37 -13.45
C GLY A 111 19.31 6.23 -13.70
N PHE A 112 18.91 6.39 -14.95
CA PHE A 112 17.58 6.08 -15.42
C PHE A 112 17.47 4.56 -15.52
N MET A 113 16.64 3.97 -14.67
CA MET A 113 16.22 2.58 -14.83
C MET A 113 14.74 2.59 -15.20
N SER A 114 14.30 1.66 -16.04
CA SER A 114 12.87 1.45 -16.22
C SER A 114 12.24 1.07 -14.88
N GLU A 115 11.05 1.57 -14.60
CA GLU A 115 10.32 1.21 -13.37
C GLU A 115 10.14 -0.31 -13.29
N SER A 116 9.80 -0.95 -14.41
CA SER A 116 9.70 -2.40 -14.52
C SER A 116 11.00 -3.11 -14.20
N GLY A 117 12.14 -2.60 -14.70
CA GLY A 117 13.45 -3.17 -14.41
C GLY A 117 13.82 -3.07 -12.93
N LEU A 118 13.50 -1.94 -12.28
CA LEU A 118 13.73 -1.77 -10.85
C LEU A 118 12.85 -2.72 -10.01
N ILE A 119 11.57 -2.86 -10.37
CA ILE A 119 10.65 -3.76 -9.68
C ILE A 119 11.07 -5.22 -9.87
N GLU A 120 11.48 -5.59 -11.08
CA GLU A 120 11.95 -6.94 -11.39
C GLU A 120 13.24 -7.28 -10.65
N LEU A 121 14.19 -6.33 -10.58
CA LEU A 121 15.40 -6.46 -9.78
C LEU A 121 15.07 -6.69 -8.30
N ILE A 122 14.17 -5.88 -7.74
CA ILE A 122 13.75 -6.03 -6.34
C ILE A 122 13.08 -7.40 -6.14
N ARG A 123 12.19 -7.82 -7.04
CA ARG A 123 11.50 -9.12 -6.96
C ARG A 123 12.48 -10.29 -7.04
N HIS A 124 13.44 -10.23 -7.96
CA HIS A 124 14.45 -11.27 -8.13
C HIS A 124 15.21 -11.52 -6.82
N GLU A 125 15.56 -10.43 -6.12
CA GLU A 125 16.34 -10.51 -4.89
C GLU A 125 15.50 -10.82 -3.64
N THR A 126 14.27 -10.30 -3.55
CA THR A 126 13.42 -10.53 -2.39
C THR A 126 12.62 -11.83 -2.49
N ASN A 127 12.48 -12.40 -3.70
CA ASN A 127 11.51 -13.46 -4.03
C ASN A 127 10.06 -13.11 -3.62
N GLN A 128 9.75 -11.82 -3.46
CA GLN A 128 8.42 -11.35 -3.05
C GLN A 128 7.68 -10.72 -4.23
N PHE A 129 6.41 -11.09 -4.36
CA PHE A 129 5.51 -10.42 -5.29
C PHE A 129 5.07 -9.09 -4.70
N ALA A 130 4.86 -8.10 -5.57
CA ALA A 130 4.25 -6.84 -5.19
C ALA A 130 2.85 -7.12 -4.63
N VAL A 131 2.60 -6.76 -3.38
CA VAL A 131 1.28 -6.86 -2.76
C VAL A 131 0.64 -5.48 -2.84
N PRO A 132 -0.55 -5.33 -3.45
CA PRO A 132 -1.25 -4.05 -3.44
C PRO A 132 -1.44 -3.60 -1.99
N ALA A 133 -1.32 -2.30 -1.75
CA ALA A 133 -1.71 -1.76 -0.45
C ALA A 133 -3.18 -2.12 -0.22
N GLN A 134 -3.49 -2.65 0.96
CA GLN A 134 -4.89 -2.88 1.33
C GLN A 134 -5.61 -1.54 1.21
N SER A 135 -6.56 -1.42 0.29
CA SER A 135 -7.43 -0.26 0.30
C SER A 135 -8.21 -0.29 1.62
N ALA A 136 -8.49 0.89 2.19
CA ALA A 136 -9.40 0.98 3.34
C ALA A 136 -10.77 0.30 3.05
N ALA A 137 -11.11 0.14 1.77
CA ALA A 137 -12.29 -0.56 1.26
C ALA A 137 -12.12 -2.09 1.15
N GLU A 138 -10.91 -2.64 0.97
CA GLU A 138 -10.70 -4.11 0.95
C GLU A 138 -10.70 -4.73 2.35
N GLY A 139 -10.61 -3.88 3.38
CA GLY A 139 -10.91 -4.24 4.77
C GLY A 139 -12.37 -4.00 5.17
N GLU A 140 -13.23 -3.45 4.29
CA GLU A 140 -14.68 -3.48 4.50
C GLU A 140 -15.13 -4.92 4.28
N GLY A 141 -15.21 -5.66 5.39
CA GLY A 141 -15.65 -7.05 5.41
C GLY A 141 -16.94 -7.23 4.61
N ILE A 142 -17.06 -8.41 3.99
CA ILE A 142 -18.25 -8.94 3.31
C ILE A 142 -19.49 -8.14 3.69
N ASP A 143 -20.09 -7.47 2.72
CA ASP A 143 -21.29 -6.68 2.93
C ASP A 143 -22.43 -7.63 3.37
N TRP A 144 -22.51 -7.85 4.68
CA TRP A 144 -23.31 -8.91 5.30
C TRP A 144 -24.79 -8.69 5.01
N VAL A 145 -25.21 -7.43 4.90
CA VAL A 145 -26.59 -7.09 4.58
C VAL A 145 -26.92 -7.55 3.18
N TRP A 146 -26.11 -7.23 2.19
CA TRP A 146 -26.36 -7.62 0.80
C TRP A 146 -26.09 -9.08 0.50
N THR A 147 -25.29 -9.77 1.32
CA THR A 147 -25.01 -11.20 1.18
C THR A 147 -26.05 -12.07 1.90
N VAL A 148 -26.43 -11.74 3.13
CA VAL A 148 -27.33 -12.57 3.96
C VAL A 148 -28.79 -12.37 3.59
N LEU A 149 -29.20 -11.16 3.21
CA LEU A 149 -30.59 -10.86 2.87
C LEU A 149 -31.15 -11.71 1.71
N PRO A 150 -30.47 -11.88 0.56
CA PRO A 150 -30.98 -12.74 -0.52
C PRO A 150 -31.01 -14.21 -0.12
N VAL A 151 -30.02 -14.70 0.63
CA VAL A 151 -29.95 -16.10 1.09
C VAL A 151 -31.05 -16.39 2.12
N GLY A 152 -31.26 -15.48 3.08
CA GLY A 152 -32.33 -15.57 4.06
C GLY A 152 -33.72 -15.49 3.42
N GLY A 153 -33.90 -14.57 2.46
CA GLY A 153 -35.13 -14.44 1.70
C GLY A 153 -35.48 -15.70 0.92
N ALA A 154 -34.51 -16.28 0.20
CA ALA A 154 -34.69 -17.54 -0.52
C ALA A 154 -35.06 -18.69 0.43
N THR A 155 -34.40 -18.78 1.59
CA THR A 155 -34.67 -19.83 2.58
C THR A 155 -36.09 -19.71 3.16
N LEU A 156 -36.54 -18.50 3.50
CA LEU A 156 -37.90 -18.24 3.98
C LEU A 156 -38.95 -18.56 2.91
N ALA A 157 -38.69 -18.22 1.64
CA ALA A 157 -39.59 -18.54 0.54
C ALA A 157 -39.75 -20.05 0.35
N ILE A 158 -38.64 -20.81 0.34
CA ILE A 158 -38.66 -22.28 0.24
C ILE A 158 -39.42 -22.89 1.42
N LEU A 159 -39.18 -22.39 2.63
CA LEU A 159 -39.88 -22.86 3.83
C LEU A 159 -41.39 -22.57 3.75
N ALA A 160 -41.79 -21.37 3.32
CA ALA A 160 -43.20 -21.01 3.17
C ALA A 160 -43.92 -21.89 2.14
N VAL A 161 -43.29 -22.15 1.00
CA VAL A 161 -43.82 -23.07 -0.02
C VAL A 161 -43.95 -24.48 0.55
N SER A 162 -42.94 -24.97 1.27
CA SER A 162 -42.94 -26.32 1.86
C SER A 162 -44.08 -26.48 2.88
N LEU A 163 -44.28 -25.50 3.77
CA LEU A 163 -45.38 -25.49 4.74
C LEU A 163 -46.75 -25.40 4.06
N TYR A 164 -46.86 -24.62 2.99
CA TYR A 164 -48.09 -24.50 2.22
C TYR A 164 -48.46 -25.83 1.55
N LEU A 165 -47.47 -26.52 0.97
CA LEU A 165 -47.65 -27.86 0.39
C LEU A 165 -48.06 -28.88 1.45
N MET A 166 -47.43 -28.89 2.62
CA MET A 166 -47.86 -29.75 3.74
C MET A 166 -49.30 -29.47 4.17
N ARG A 167 -49.70 -28.19 4.23
CA ARG A 167 -51.07 -27.80 4.56
C ARG A 167 -52.09 -28.30 3.55
N ILE A 168 -51.77 -28.25 2.26
CA ILE A 168 -52.62 -28.81 1.20
C ILE A 168 -52.71 -30.32 1.33
N TRP A 169 -51.57 -30.99 1.55
CA TRP A 169 -51.51 -32.43 1.67
C TRP A 169 -52.37 -32.94 2.83
N HIS A 170 -52.27 -32.32 4.01
CA HIS A 170 -53.15 -32.63 5.16
C HIS A 170 -54.64 -32.36 4.93
N ARG A 171 -55.01 -31.52 3.95
CA ARG A 171 -56.41 -31.34 3.57
C ARG A 171 -56.92 -32.45 2.64
N ILE A 172 -56.04 -33.06 1.87
CA ILE A 172 -56.39 -34.08 0.87
C ILE A 172 -56.41 -35.47 1.53
N ASP A 173 -55.50 -35.75 2.45
CA ASP A 173 -55.43 -37.02 3.18
C ASP A 173 -55.42 -36.78 4.70
N PRO A 174 -56.61 -36.63 5.31
CA PRO A 174 -56.75 -36.56 6.76
C PRO A 174 -56.70 -37.97 7.33
N SER A 175 -55.49 -38.49 7.54
CA SER A 175 -55.27 -39.72 8.32
C SER A 175 -55.71 -39.55 9.77
#